data_AF-A0A1F6H2R3-F1
#
_entry.id   AF-A0A1F6H2R3-F1
#
_cell.length_a   1.000
_cell.length_b   1.000
_cell.length_c   1.000
_cell.angle_alpha   90.00
_cell.angle_beta   90.00
_cell.angle_gamma   90.00
#
_symmetry.space_group_name_H-M   'P 1'
#
loop_
_entity.id
_entity.type
_entity.pdbx_description
1 polymer ?
#
loop_
_entity_poly.entity_id
_entity_poly.type
_entity_poly.pdbx_seq_one_letter_code
_entity_poly.pdbx_strand_id
1 'polypeptide(L)'
;MPWQVDLQVYQWGRDFVAFLGGGERHLGAVAFAGTALVQPPHKEGPIAQELALELRSFLPGNVAVLAGIHYEGLEKSQISEVLAQARALVAQFRSGFLPQKTGSPV
;
A
#
# COMPACT_ATOMS: atom_id res chain seq x y z
N MET A 1 16.51 1.44 10.58
CA MET A 1 16.46 2.51 9.57
C MET A 1 15.29 3.43 9.92
N PRO A 2 15.40 4.77 9.78
CA PRO A 2 14.36 5.69 10.26
C PRO A 2 13.10 5.74 9.39
N TRP A 3 13.17 5.26 8.14
CA TRP A 3 12.06 5.32 7.19
C TRP A 3 11.34 3.98 7.15
N GLN A 4 10.18 3.91 7.79
CA GLN A 4 9.37 2.69 7.87
C GLN A 4 8.06 2.87 7.12
N VAL A 5 7.63 1.84 6.41
CA VAL A 5 6.27 1.77 5.88
C VAL A 5 5.52 0.64 6.54
N ASP A 6 4.20 0.76 6.58
CA ASP A 6 3.30 -0.27 7.06
C ASP A 6 2.21 -0.56 6.03
N LEU A 7 1.75 -1.81 6.05
CA LEU A 7 0.67 -2.30 5.22
C LEU A 7 -0.39 -2.90 6.13
N GLN A 8 -1.63 -2.44 5.97
CA GLN A 8 -2.77 -3.03 6.65
C GLN A 8 -3.79 -3.48 5.62
N VAL A 9 -4.12 -4.77 5.61
CA VAL A 9 -5.09 -5.34 4.67
C VAL A 9 -6.35 -5.74 5.43
N TYR A 10 -7.47 -5.17 5.00
CA TYR A 10 -8.80 -5.44 5.55
C TYR A 10 -9.64 -6.19 4.53
N GLN A 11 -10.31 -7.26 4.96
CA GLN A 11 -11.35 -7.89 4.16
C GLN A 11 -12.68 -7.16 4.35
N TRP A 12 -13.24 -6.71 3.23
CA TRP A 12 -14.52 -6.04 3.12
C TRP A 12 -15.51 -6.95 2.38
N GLY A 13 -16.16 -7.84 3.11
CA GLY A 13 -17.00 -8.89 2.51
C GLY A 13 -16.14 -9.84 1.65
N ARG A 14 -16.38 -9.86 0.33
CA ARG A 14 -15.58 -10.67 -0.60
C ARG A 14 -14.33 -9.96 -1.14
N ASP A 15 -14.27 -8.64 -0.97
CA ASP A 15 -13.24 -7.76 -1.53
C ASP A 15 -12.28 -7.29 -0.43
N PHE A 16 -11.24 -6.54 -0.79
CA PHE A 16 -10.16 -6.15 0.10
C PHE A 16 -9.79 -4.67 -0.06
N VAL A 17 -9.45 -4.05 1.07
CA VAL A 17 -8.91 -2.68 1.13
C VAL A 17 -7.58 -2.72 1.86
N ALA A 18 -6.53 -2.23 1.22
CA ALA A 18 -5.20 -2.14 1.79
C ALA A 18 -4.80 -0.68 1.99
N PHE A 19 -4.21 -0.38 3.15
CA PHE A 19 -3.65 0.92 3.48
C PHE A 19 -2.12 0.78 3.51
N LEU A 20 -1.44 1.52 2.65
CA LEU A 20 0.01 1.68 2.63
C LEU A 20 0.35 3.05 3.21
N GLY A 21 1.07 3.08 4.33
CA GLY A 21 1.44 4.32 5.03
C GLY A 21 2.91 4.38 5.40
N GLY A 22 3.41 5.59 5.63
CA GLY A 22 4.73 5.85 6.21
C GLY A 22 4.92 7.35 6.49
N GLY A 23 5.61 7.68 7.59
CA GLY A 23 5.83 9.07 8.00
C GLY A 23 4.52 9.83 8.26
N GLU A 24 4.37 11.03 7.69
CA GLU A 24 3.10 11.76 7.74
C GLU A 24 2.09 11.16 6.75
N ARG A 25 1.28 10.23 7.26
CA ARG A 25 0.28 9.52 6.48
C ARG A 25 -0.81 10.48 6.00
N HIS A 26 -1.06 10.45 4.70
CA HIS A 26 -2.15 11.17 4.04
C HIS A 26 -2.75 10.28 2.94
N LEU A 27 -3.76 10.75 2.22
CA LEU A 27 -4.30 10.02 1.06
C LEU A 27 -3.74 10.62 -0.23
N GLY A 28 -2.59 10.12 -0.68
CA GLY A 28 -1.92 10.62 -1.89
C GLY A 28 -2.40 9.93 -3.18
N ALA A 29 -2.73 8.64 -3.10
CA ALA A 29 -3.25 7.87 -4.22
C ALA A 29 -4.22 6.75 -3.79
N VAL A 30 -5.13 6.40 -4.69
CA VAL A 30 -6.02 5.24 -4.58
C VAL A 30 -5.89 4.42 -5.85
N ALA A 31 -5.61 3.13 -5.75
CA ALA A 31 -5.60 2.21 -6.88
C ALA A 31 -6.64 1.10 -6.73
N PHE A 32 -7.39 0.81 -7.79
CA PHE A 32 -8.37 -0.26 -7.87
C PHE A 32 -8.19 -1.03 -9.17
N ALA A 33 -8.14 -2.36 -9.10
CA ALA A 33 -7.97 -3.24 -10.27
C ALA A 33 -6.78 -2.82 -11.18
N GLY A 34 -5.70 -2.30 -10.58
CA GLY A 34 -4.54 -1.80 -11.32
C GLY A 34 -4.75 -0.48 -12.06
N THR A 35 -5.83 0.27 -11.81
CA THR A 35 -6.00 1.66 -12.23
C THR A 35 -5.84 2.57 -11.02
N ALA A 36 -4.98 3.58 -11.08
CA ALA A 36 -4.75 4.53 -9.99
C ALA A 36 -5.36 5.90 -10.27
N LEU A 37 -6.08 6.43 -9.27
CA LEU A 37 -6.41 7.84 -9.12
C LEU A 37 -5.37 8.47 -8.20
N VAL A 38 -4.71 9.51 -8.69
CA VAL A 38 -3.65 10.22 -7.95
C VAL A 38 -4.08 11.65 -7.79
N GLN A 39 -4.03 12.17 -6.57
CA GLN A 39 -4.24 13.59 -6.34
C GLN A 39 -2.91 14.30 -6.62
N PRO A 40 -2.81 15.28 -7.54
CA PRO A 40 -1.59 16.07 -7.67
C PRO A 40 -1.32 16.86 -6.37
N PRO A 41 -0.06 17.02 -5.91
CA PRO A 41 1.20 16.64 -6.57
C PRO A 41 1.78 15.28 -6.12
N HIS A 42 0.95 14.39 -5.57
CA HIS A 42 1.36 13.13 -4.95
C HIS A 42 2.00 12.16 -5.96
N LYS A 43 2.88 11.28 -5.48
CA LYS A 43 3.73 10.39 -6.30
C LYS A 43 3.50 8.91 -6.02
N GLU A 44 2.52 8.59 -5.19
CA GLU A 44 2.22 7.25 -4.71
C GLU A 44 1.43 6.42 -5.72
N GLY A 45 0.96 7.02 -6.82
CA GLY A 45 0.18 6.34 -7.86
C GLY A 45 0.81 5.05 -8.38
N PRO A 46 2.06 5.06 -8.88
CA PRO A 46 2.71 3.86 -9.40
C PRO A 46 2.81 2.73 -8.38
N ILE A 47 3.20 3.03 -7.12
CA ILE A 47 3.32 1.99 -6.09
C ILE A 47 1.93 1.48 -5.66
N ALA A 48 0.93 2.35 -5.52
CA ALA A 48 -0.43 1.93 -5.23
C ALA A 48 -0.98 0.98 -6.30
N GLN A 49 -0.75 1.32 -7.58
CA GLN A 49 -1.13 0.49 -8.72
C GLN A 49 -0.44 -0.88 -8.69
N GLU A 50 0.88 -0.89 -8.49
CA GLU A 50 1.68 -2.11 -8.43
C GLU A 50 1.19 -3.04 -7.31
N LEU A 51 1.04 -2.53 -6.09
CA LEU A 51 0.59 -3.36 -4.96
C LEU A 51 -0.85 -3.84 -5.14
N ALA A 52 -1.73 -3.05 -5.77
CA ALA A 52 -3.11 -3.47 -6.04
C ALA A 52 -3.15 -4.67 -7.00
N LEU A 53 -2.31 -4.67 -8.03
CA LEU A 53 -2.16 -5.80 -8.96
C LEU A 53 -1.56 -7.02 -8.27
N GLU A 54 -0.50 -6.85 -7.48
CA GLU A 54 0.15 -7.95 -6.77
C GLU A 54 -0.79 -8.61 -5.76
N LEU A 55 -1.45 -7.83 -4.90
CA LEU A 55 -2.44 -8.34 -3.95
C LEU A 55 -3.60 -9.07 -4.65
N ARG A 56 -4.08 -8.53 -5.78
CA ARG A 56 -5.15 -9.14 -6.57
C ARG A 56 -4.75 -10.50 -7.16
N SER A 57 -3.45 -10.72 -7.40
CA SER A 57 -2.96 -11.98 -7.99
C SER A 57 -3.17 -13.20 -7.09
N PHE A 58 -3.32 -13.00 -5.78
CA PHE A 58 -3.50 -14.09 -4.82
C PHE A 58 -4.70 -13.93 -3.87
N LEU A 59 -5.36 -12.77 -3.86
CA LEU A 59 -6.62 -12.58 -3.14
C LEU A 59 -7.84 -12.88 -4.02
N PRO A 60 -8.89 -13.53 -3.49
CA PRO A 60 -10.02 -14.01 -4.29
C PRO A 60 -10.94 -12.89 -4.83
N GLY A 61 -10.94 -11.70 -4.21
CA GLY A 61 -11.82 -10.58 -4.55
C GLY A 61 -11.10 -9.40 -5.20
N ASN A 62 -11.84 -8.30 -5.38
CA ASN A 62 -11.26 -7.04 -5.81
C ASN A 62 -10.37 -6.45 -4.71
N VAL A 63 -9.38 -5.65 -5.10
CA VAL A 63 -8.45 -4.98 -4.19
C VAL A 63 -8.41 -3.50 -4.49
N ALA A 64 -8.58 -2.68 -3.45
CA ALA A 64 -8.23 -1.27 -3.44
C ALA A 64 -7.00 -1.03 -2.57
N VAL A 65 -6.04 -0.23 -3.04
CA VAL A 65 -4.87 0.22 -2.25
C VAL A 65 -4.95 1.74 -2.09
N LEU A 66 -5.01 2.19 -0.84
CA LEU A 66 -4.91 3.59 -0.45
C LEU A 66 -3.48 3.82 0.02
N ALA A 67 -2.77 4.75 -0.62
CA ALA A 67 -1.37 5.00 -0.33
C ALA A 67 -1.11 6.47 0.01
N GLY A 68 -0.33 6.70 1.06
CA GLY A 68 0.30 7.99 1.30
C GLY A 68 1.49 7.85 2.22
N ILE A 69 2.65 8.24 1.69
CA ILE A 69 3.94 8.11 2.36
C ILE A 69 4.63 9.46 2.25
N HIS A 70 4.82 10.14 3.38
CA HIS A 70 5.50 11.43 3.40
C HIS A 70 6.68 11.43 4.36
N TYR A 71 7.86 11.69 3.81
CA TYR A 71 9.10 11.88 4.54
C TYR A 71 9.84 13.06 3.93
N GLU A 72 10.28 13.98 4.79
CA GLU A 72 11.00 15.17 4.35
C GLU A 72 12.41 14.83 3.86
N GLY A 73 12.80 15.44 2.73
CA GLY A 73 14.19 15.43 2.26
C GLY A 73 14.75 14.07 1.83
N LEU A 74 13.91 13.09 1.46
CA LEU A 74 14.42 11.79 1.01
C LEU A 74 15.26 11.91 -0.26
N GLU A 75 16.43 11.27 -0.23
CA GLU A 75 17.25 11.00 -1.40
C GLU A 75 16.64 9.87 -2.26
N LYS A 76 17.05 9.77 -3.53
CA LYS A 76 16.55 8.74 -4.46
C LYS A 76 16.79 7.30 -3.97
N SER A 77 17.93 7.04 -3.34
CA SER A 77 18.27 5.76 -2.72
C SER A 77 17.27 5.41 -1.62
N GLN A 78 16.96 6.37 -0.76
CA GLN A 78 16.02 6.21 0.35
C GLN A 78 14.58 6.04 -0.13
N ILE A 79 14.16 6.76 -1.17
CA ILE A 79 12.88 6.51 -1.85
C ILE A 79 12.83 5.06 -2.35
N SER A 80 13.92 4.57 -2.96
CA SER A 80 13.98 3.20 -3.47
C SER A 80 13.87 2.16 -2.35
N GLU A 81 14.50 2.42 -1.19
CA GLU A 81 14.38 1.59 0.01
C GLU A 81 12.94 1.56 0.55
N VAL A 82 12.28 2.72 0.63
CA VAL A 82 10.87 2.83 1.05
C VAL A 82 9.96 2.01 0.13
N LEU A 83 10.15 2.13 -1.19
CA LEU A 83 9.39 1.36 -2.17
C LEU A 83 9.69 -0.15 -2.10
N ALA A 84 10.94 -0.53 -1.84
CA ALA A 84 11.31 -1.94 -1.64
C ALA A 84 10.66 -2.53 -0.37
N GLN A 85 10.61 -1.76 0.72
CA GLN A 85 9.89 -2.16 1.94
C GLN A 85 8.40 -2.35 1.67
N ALA A 86 7.76 -1.45 0.92
CA ALA A 86 6.34 -1.57 0.56
C ALA A 86 6.02 -2.88 -0.18
N ARG A 87 6.89 -3.27 -1.13
CA ARG A 87 6.78 -4.55 -1.85
C ARG A 87 7.00 -5.75 -0.91
N ALA A 88 8.00 -5.65 -0.03
CA ALA A 88 8.30 -6.70 0.93
C ALA A 88 7.12 -6.95 1.89
N LEU A 89 6.36 -5.92 2.28
CA LEU A 89 5.16 -6.07 3.10
C LEU A 89 4.07 -6.89 2.39
N VAL A 90 3.87 -6.70 1.08
CA VAL A 90 2.92 -7.55 0.32
C VAL A 90 3.39 -9.01 0.28
N ALA A 91 4.69 -9.25 0.11
CA ALA A 91 5.25 -10.60 0.17
C ALA A 91 5.08 -11.24 1.57
N GLN A 92 5.28 -10.46 2.64
CA GLN A 92 5.04 -10.90 4.02
C GLN A 92 3.57 -11.17 4.32
N PHE A 93 2.66 -10.36 3.76
CA PHE A 93 1.22 -10.63 3.85
C PHE A 93 0.86 -11.94 3.14
N ARG A 94 1.40 -12.16 1.94
CA ARG A 94 1.22 -13.40 1.18
C ARG A 94 1.72 -14.64 1.93
N SER A 95 2.84 -14.53 2.66
CA SER A 95 3.38 -15.63 3.46
C SER A 95 2.65 -15.86 4.78
N GLY A 96 1.65 -15.03 5.11
CA GLY A 96 0.91 -15.08 6.38
C GLY A 96 1.64 -14.46 7.57
N PHE A 97 2.78 -13.80 7.35
CA PHE A 97 3.52 -13.10 8.40
C PHE A 97 2.81 -11.80 8.85
N LEU A 98 2.17 -11.10 7.91
CA LEU A 98 1.26 -10.01 8.24
C LEU A 98 -0.18 -10.54 8.24
N PRO A 99 -0.93 -10.36 9.34
CA PRO A 99 -2.29 -10.86 9.40
C PRO A 99 -3.23 -10.00 8.56
N GLN A 100 -4.18 -10.66 7.93
CA GLN A 100 -5.37 -10.00 7.43
C GLN A 100 -6.26 -9.58 8.61
N LYS A 101 -6.80 -8.37 8.55
CA LYS A 101 -7.81 -7.90 9.51
C LYS A 101 -9.21 -8.10 8.95
N THR A 102 -10.16 -8.38 9.84
CA THR A 102 -11.60 -8.42 9.54
C THR A 102 -12.30 -7.24 10.20
N GLY A 103 -13.30 -6.67 9.53
CA GLY A 103 -14.06 -5.51 10.02
C GLY A 103 -13.61 -4.18 9.41
N SER A 104 -14.42 -3.14 9.57
CA SER A 104 -14.12 -1.78 9.09
C SER A 104 -13.06 -1.13 9.99
N PRO A 105 -12.12 -0.33 9.44
CA PRO A 105 -11.39 0.63 10.26
C PRO A 105 -12.43 1.59 10.86
N VAL A 106 -12.60 1.49 12.18
CA VAL A 106 -13.47 2.36 12.97
C VAL A 106 -12.74 3.65 13.27
#